data_AF-A0A4U0XBH8-F1
#
_entry.id   AF-A0A4U0XBH8-F1
#
_cell.length_a   1.000
_cell.length_b   1.000
_cell.length_c   1.000
_cell.angle_alpha   90.00
_cell.angle_beta   90.00
_cell.angle_gamma   90.00
#
_symmetry.space_group_name_H-M   'P 1'
#
loop_
_entity.id
_entity.type
_entity.pdbx_description
1 polymer ?
#
loop_
_entity_poly.entity_id
_entity_poly.type
_entity_poly.pdbx_seq_one_letter_code
_entity_poly.pdbx_strand_id
1 'polypeptide(L)'
;MHDQNQSILFTLPAELREDIYRRCLTAQRPITNPATTLLVAAIDKDIPTLGVPLLRTCRRIYDEMDTSILYAANTFRFTRPMICSWFLNHISTAHRVRVRGITCDLREIDYHGCGIPAGPSGITLGSEWQHYLRCHPRAHDDSRECIYQPQMLVVDMPIIETLTLDVTALQDLAETYANTIFLRRAIQTMLYSLLWDFHMSHCAEGWLADSMEIRIVGRDLGGEITQLRLGPGYLRPRLDGPPDIELDLVRKLAFTGVDSRSGRLLPSLYHSAGCKVATISCVPGDSDDQGSLILSENRKYLHWTEAETDTMWLARTITISEVRQVMTGPETDPQLRLMVFAEEDRHVFVFTSRDNVQEEYHAVRRLLWEGVAGNQEEGATGR
;
A
#
# COMPACT_ATOMS: atom_id res chain seq x y z
N MET A 1 -23.25 20.18 45.47
CA MET A 1 -22.45 20.52 44.27
C MET A 1 -21.33 21.43 44.71
N HIS A 2 -20.07 21.07 44.50
CA HIS A 2 -18.97 22.01 44.70
C HIS A 2 -19.05 23.09 43.60
N ASP A 3 -18.89 24.35 43.99
CA ASP A 3 -18.80 25.45 43.04
C ASP A 3 -17.53 25.26 42.20
N GLN A 4 -17.66 25.22 40.87
CA GLN A 4 -16.51 25.03 39.98
C GLN A 4 -15.50 26.17 40.07
N ASN A 5 -15.96 27.35 40.50
CA ASN A 5 -15.08 28.48 40.74
C ASN A 5 -14.13 28.24 41.93
N GLN A 6 -14.38 27.21 42.74
CA GLN A 6 -13.51 26.77 43.83
C GLN A 6 -12.55 25.65 43.41
N SER A 7 -12.52 25.26 42.13
CA SER A 7 -11.54 24.28 41.66
C SER A 7 -10.13 24.82 41.89
N ILE A 8 -9.30 24.04 42.60
CA ILE A 8 -7.89 24.36 42.86
C ILE A 8 -7.16 24.65 41.54
N LEU A 9 -7.54 23.98 40.45
CA LEU A 9 -6.95 24.23 39.14
C LEU A 9 -7.07 25.69 38.70
N PHE A 10 -8.22 26.34 38.95
CA PHE A 10 -8.48 27.72 38.53
C PHE A 10 -7.98 28.76 39.54
N THR A 11 -7.45 28.34 40.70
CA THR A 11 -6.78 29.23 41.66
C THR A 11 -5.27 29.31 41.43
N LEU A 12 -4.72 28.45 40.57
CA LEU A 12 -3.30 28.47 40.20
C LEU A 12 -2.95 29.68 39.30
N PRO A 13 -1.71 30.19 39.39
CA PRO A 13 -1.14 31.11 38.40
C PRO A 13 -1.31 30.61 36.97
N ALA A 14 -1.42 31.54 36.01
CA ALA A 14 -1.68 31.22 34.61
C ALA A 14 -0.61 30.29 34.02
N GLU A 15 0.65 30.48 34.42
CA GLU A 15 1.79 29.70 33.96
C GLU A 15 1.67 28.24 34.38
N LEU A 16 1.30 27.99 35.64
CA LEU A 16 1.11 26.62 36.15
C LEU A 16 -0.09 25.94 35.49
N ARG A 17 -1.17 26.69 35.21
CA ARG A 17 -2.32 26.16 34.47
C ARG A 17 -1.93 25.78 33.06
N GLU A 18 -1.21 26.65 32.34
CA GLU A 18 -0.73 26.35 30.99
C GLU A 18 0.17 25.13 30.96
N ASP A 19 1.10 25.00 31.92
CA ASP A 19 1.96 23.82 32.05
C ASP A 19 1.16 22.54 32.30
N ILE A 20 0.13 22.61 33.15
CA ILE A 20 -0.78 21.48 33.38
C ILE A 20 -1.53 21.14 32.09
N TYR A 21 -2.12 22.13 31.42
CA TYR A 21 -2.87 21.93 30.18
C TYR A 21 -1.99 21.30 29.09
N ARG A 22 -0.78 21.82 28.89
CA ARG A 22 0.20 21.30 27.95
C ARG A 22 0.54 19.84 28.22
N ARG A 23 0.80 19.48 29.49
CA ARG A 23 1.10 18.10 29.88
C ARG A 23 -0.10 17.17 29.71
N CYS A 24 -1.30 17.64 30.04
CA CYS A 24 -2.53 16.85 29.91
C CYS A 24 -2.94 16.63 28.45
N LEU A 25 -2.66 17.58 27.56
CA LEU A 25 -3.01 17.48 26.14
C LEU A 25 -1.93 16.86 25.27
N THR A 26 -0.73 16.66 25.79
CA THR A 26 0.32 15.95 25.06
C THR A 26 0.29 14.48 25.47
N ALA A 27 -0.25 13.64 24.59
CA ALA A 27 -0.25 12.21 24.76
C ALA A 27 1.14 11.64 24.47
N GLN A 28 1.61 10.74 25.34
CA GLN A 28 2.85 9.99 25.12
C GLN A 28 2.70 8.91 24.05
N ARG A 29 1.47 8.57 23.68
CA ARG A 29 1.13 7.57 22.68
C ARG A 29 0.20 8.19 21.63
N PRO A 30 0.19 7.66 20.39
CA PRO A 30 -0.74 8.14 19.38
C PRO A 30 -2.19 8.10 19.87
N ILE A 31 -2.94 9.17 19.59
CA ILE A 31 -4.38 9.23 19.88
C ILE A 31 -5.10 8.44 18.79
N THR A 32 -5.63 7.27 19.15
CA THR A 32 -6.29 6.36 18.21
C THR A 32 -7.76 6.69 18.02
N ASN A 33 -8.19 6.81 16.76
CA ASN A 33 -9.56 7.07 16.33
C ASN A 33 -10.19 8.21 17.15
N PRO A 34 -9.59 9.41 17.13
CA PRO A 34 -10.10 10.56 17.88
C PRO A 34 -11.56 10.81 17.47
N ALA A 35 -12.44 10.72 18.45
CA ALA A 35 -13.86 10.84 18.18
C ALA A 35 -14.32 12.29 18.23
N THR A 36 -15.03 12.71 17.18
CA THR A 36 -15.82 13.94 17.19
C THR A 36 -17.24 13.62 17.66
N THR A 37 -17.99 14.62 18.12
CA THR A 37 -19.36 14.43 18.64
C THR A 37 -20.28 13.69 17.68
N LEU A 38 -20.09 13.85 16.36
CA LEU A 38 -20.86 13.12 15.37
C LEU A 38 -20.35 11.67 15.16
N LEU A 39 -19.04 11.44 15.24
CA LEU A 39 -18.44 10.10 15.20
C LEU A 39 -18.95 9.23 16.34
N VAL A 40 -19.06 9.78 17.54
CA VAL A 40 -19.51 8.96 18.68
C VAL A 40 -20.98 8.55 18.55
N ALA A 41 -21.82 9.39 17.95
CA ALA A 41 -23.21 9.04 17.65
C ALA A 41 -23.31 7.90 16.62
N ALA A 42 -22.33 7.75 15.73
CA ALA A 42 -22.30 6.70 14.71
C ALA A 42 -21.64 5.39 15.18
N ILE A 43 -20.73 5.43 16.16
CA ILE A 43 -19.95 4.26 16.60
C ILE A 43 -20.62 3.51 17.77
N ASP A 44 -21.83 3.90 18.19
CA ASP A 44 -22.61 3.22 19.24
C ASP A 44 -21.79 2.91 20.51
N LYS A 45 -20.89 3.84 20.85
CA LYS A 45 -20.11 3.77 22.08
C LYS A 45 -20.87 4.50 23.15
N ASP A 46 -21.15 3.81 24.26
CA ASP A 46 -21.65 4.39 25.50
C ASP A 46 -20.72 5.51 25.97
N ILE A 47 -21.02 6.75 25.59
CA ILE A 47 -20.36 7.91 26.20
C ILE A 47 -20.84 7.93 27.64
N PRO A 48 -19.93 7.81 28.63
CA PRO A 48 -20.35 7.94 30.01
C PRO A 48 -20.97 9.33 30.18
N THR A 49 -22.11 9.40 30.87
CA THR A 49 -22.82 10.66 31.08
C THR A 49 -21.89 11.65 31.80
N LEU A 50 -21.31 12.60 31.06
CA LEU A 50 -20.41 13.60 31.63
C LEU A 50 -21.25 14.59 32.41
N GLY A 51 -20.98 14.75 33.70
CA GLY A 51 -21.68 15.73 34.53
C GLY A 51 -21.51 17.16 33.98
N VAL A 52 -22.57 17.97 34.06
CA VAL A 52 -22.55 19.39 33.66
C VAL A 52 -21.35 20.16 34.23
N PRO A 53 -20.91 19.93 35.50
CA PRO A 53 -19.69 20.56 35.99
C PRO A 53 -18.48 20.20 35.13
N LEU A 54 -18.22 18.92 34.85
CA LEU A 54 -17.08 18.56 34.02
C LEU A 54 -17.11 19.25 32.64
N LEU A 55 -18.28 19.28 31.98
CA LEU A 55 -18.44 19.96 30.69
C LEU A 55 -18.12 21.46 30.76
N ARG A 56 -18.56 22.14 31.82
CA ARG A 56 -18.24 23.56 32.07
C ARG A 56 -16.76 23.77 32.36
N THR A 57 -16.13 22.88 33.12
CA THR A 57 -14.68 22.93 33.37
C THR A 57 -13.92 22.76 32.06
N CYS A 58 -14.28 21.74 31.26
CA CYS A 58 -13.68 21.51 29.94
C CYS A 58 -13.87 22.72 29.02
N ARG A 59 -15.06 23.34 29.02
CA ARG A 59 -15.32 24.55 28.23
C ARG A 59 -14.43 25.71 28.66
N ARG A 60 -14.31 25.95 29.95
CA ARG A 60 -13.43 27.01 30.48
C ARG A 60 -11.96 26.76 30.13
N ILE A 61 -11.48 25.52 30.30
CA ILE A 61 -10.12 25.15 29.89
C ILE A 61 -9.94 25.39 28.39
N TYR A 62 -10.90 24.97 27.57
CA TYR A 62 -10.88 25.19 26.12
C TYR A 62 -10.79 26.68 25.75
N ASP A 63 -11.50 27.55 26.47
CA ASP A 63 -11.49 28.99 26.22
C ASP A 63 -10.20 29.69 26.73
N GLU A 64 -9.54 29.14 27.77
CA GLU A 64 -8.30 29.70 28.35
C GLU A 64 -7.02 29.26 27.62
N MET A 65 -7.07 28.13 26.92
CA MET A 65 -5.89 27.40 26.47
C MET A 65 -5.69 27.48 24.96
N ASP A 66 -4.44 27.50 24.52
CA ASP A 66 -4.12 27.30 23.11
C ASP A 66 -4.41 25.85 22.67
N THR A 67 -5.56 25.65 22.02
CA THR A 67 -5.98 24.36 21.46
C THR A 67 -5.06 23.86 20.34
N SER A 68 -4.20 24.72 19.79
CA SER A 68 -3.24 24.30 18.76
C SER A 68 -2.30 23.22 19.26
N ILE A 69 -2.01 23.17 20.57
CA ILE A 69 -1.10 22.19 21.16
C ILE A 69 -1.62 20.76 21.04
N LEU A 70 -2.94 20.55 21.12
CA LEU A 70 -3.56 19.24 20.95
C LEU A 70 -3.27 18.67 19.55
N TYR A 71 -3.28 19.52 18.53
CA TYR A 71 -3.10 19.08 17.14
C TYR A 71 -1.63 19.08 16.71
N ALA A 72 -0.83 20.01 17.24
CA ALA A 72 0.58 20.16 16.89
C ALA A 72 1.50 19.18 17.63
N ALA A 73 1.22 18.85 18.89
CA ALA A 73 2.10 18.05 19.72
C ALA A 73 1.78 16.54 19.69
N ASN A 74 0.62 16.16 19.16
CA ASN A 74 0.17 14.76 19.17
C ASN A 74 0.24 14.12 17.79
N THR A 75 0.46 12.81 17.80
CA THR A 75 0.26 11.96 16.62
C THR A 75 -1.13 11.36 16.68
N PHE A 76 -1.84 11.39 15.55
CA PHE A 76 -3.15 10.77 15.43
C PHE A 76 -3.03 9.45 14.68
N ARG A 77 -3.71 8.42 15.19
CA ARG A 77 -3.74 7.09 14.58
C ARG A 77 -5.16 6.76 14.17
N PHE A 78 -5.34 6.25 12.97
CA PHE A 78 -6.64 5.91 12.41
C PHE A 78 -6.63 4.47 11.94
N THR A 79 -7.61 3.69 12.38
CA THR A 79 -7.77 2.30 11.90
C THR A 79 -8.59 2.23 10.62
N ARG A 80 -9.45 3.24 10.39
CA ARG A 80 -10.27 3.34 9.18
C ARG A 80 -10.12 4.70 8.50
N PRO A 81 -10.13 4.74 7.15
CA PRO A 81 -10.01 6.00 6.43
C PRO A 81 -11.22 6.90 6.65
N MET A 82 -12.41 6.33 6.84
CA MET A 82 -13.62 7.09 7.17
C MET A 82 -13.47 7.89 8.45
N ILE A 83 -12.85 7.30 9.49
CA ILE A 83 -12.61 7.99 10.77
C ILE A 83 -11.60 9.13 10.57
N CYS A 84 -10.55 8.87 9.78
CA CYS A 84 -9.54 9.87 9.42
C CYS A 84 -10.18 11.08 8.72
N SER A 85 -10.87 10.84 7.61
CA SER A 85 -11.56 11.88 6.85
C SER A 85 -12.54 12.66 7.70
N TRP A 86 -13.30 11.94 8.53
CA TRP A 86 -14.31 12.58 9.35
C TRP A 86 -13.69 13.51 10.40
N PHE A 87 -12.67 13.03 11.12
CA PHE A 87 -11.93 13.83 12.08
C PHE A 87 -11.35 15.09 11.42
N LEU A 88 -10.65 14.95 10.29
CA LEU A 88 -10.00 16.05 9.60
C LEU A 88 -11.01 17.08 9.08
N ASN A 89 -12.19 16.63 8.66
CA ASN A 89 -13.28 17.49 8.19
C ASN A 89 -14.06 18.19 9.31
N HIS A 90 -13.90 17.77 10.56
CA HIS A 90 -14.67 18.32 11.70
C HIS A 90 -13.84 19.17 12.65
N ILE A 91 -12.52 19.19 12.46
CA ILE A 91 -11.66 20.18 13.10
C ILE A 91 -11.58 21.44 12.22
N SER A 92 -11.42 22.60 12.85
CA SER A 92 -11.28 23.86 12.12
C SER A 92 -10.06 23.81 11.20
N THR A 93 -10.09 24.58 10.11
CA THR A 93 -8.95 24.68 9.18
C THR A 93 -7.66 25.09 9.92
N ALA A 94 -7.76 25.99 10.90
CA ALA A 94 -6.64 26.43 11.73
C ALA A 94 -6.03 25.30 12.58
N HIS A 95 -6.81 24.30 12.98
CA HIS A 95 -6.32 23.12 13.69
C HIS A 95 -5.83 22.03 12.75
N ARG A 96 -6.50 21.84 11.62
CA ARG A 96 -6.11 20.88 10.57
C ARG A 96 -4.68 21.14 10.09
N VAL A 97 -4.30 22.40 9.90
CA VAL A 97 -2.92 22.76 9.49
C VAL A 97 -1.87 22.49 10.58
N ARG A 98 -2.28 22.21 11.81
CA ARG A 98 -1.38 21.86 12.90
C ARG A 98 -1.15 20.36 13.00
N VAL A 99 -2.01 19.55 12.40
CA VAL A 99 -1.81 18.10 12.30
C VAL A 99 -0.68 17.86 11.31
N ARG A 100 0.54 17.65 11.83
CA ARG A 100 1.74 17.43 10.99
C ARG A 100 1.85 16.00 10.49
N GLY A 101 1.29 15.04 11.22
CA GLY A 101 1.31 13.66 10.76
C GLY A 101 0.22 12.78 11.33
N ILE A 102 -0.07 11.73 10.56
CA ILE A 102 -1.05 10.70 10.91
C ILE A 102 -0.42 9.32 10.76
N THR A 103 -0.96 8.37 11.50
CA THR A 103 -0.67 6.94 11.35
C THR A 103 -1.90 6.23 10.83
N CYS A 104 -1.81 5.67 9.63
CA CYS A 104 -2.79 4.72 9.11
C CYS A 104 -2.44 3.35 9.69
N ASP A 105 -3.32 2.87 10.55
CA ASP A 105 -3.20 1.60 11.22
C ASP A 105 -3.86 0.52 10.36
N LEU A 106 -3.02 -0.27 9.70
CA LEU A 106 -3.45 -1.29 8.77
C LEU A 106 -3.68 -2.64 9.46
N ARG A 107 -3.74 -2.65 10.81
CA ARG A 107 -3.90 -3.88 11.61
C ARG A 107 -5.30 -4.49 11.50
N GLU A 108 -6.32 -3.67 11.28
CA GLU A 108 -7.70 -4.12 11.11
C GLU A 108 -8.00 -4.52 9.65
N ILE A 109 -6.99 -4.60 8.76
CA ILE A 109 -7.23 -5.09 7.40
C ILE A 109 -7.58 -6.57 7.50
N ASP A 110 -8.88 -6.83 7.55
CA ASP A 110 -9.43 -8.16 7.41
C ASP A 110 -9.00 -8.71 6.04
N TYR A 111 -7.98 -9.57 6.05
CA TYR A 111 -7.70 -10.46 4.93
C TYR A 111 -8.86 -11.45 4.88
N HIS A 112 -9.87 -11.14 4.07
CA HIS A 112 -11.00 -12.04 3.81
C HIS A 112 -10.51 -13.30 3.07
N GLY A 113 -9.97 -14.25 3.82
CA GLY A 113 -9.77 -15.63 3.42
C GLY A 113 -10.65 -16.62 4.21
N CYS A 114 -11.45 -16.14 5.18
CA CYS A 114 -12.22 -17.00 6.09
C CYS A 114 -13.59 -16.38 6.47
N GLY A 115 -14.52 -16.29 5.52
CA GLY A 115 -15.96 -16.34 5.79
C GLY A 115 -16.65 -15.28 6.65
N ILE A 116 -15.98 -14.21 7.09
CA ILE A 116 -16.67 -13.06 7.73
C ILE A 116 -17.24 -12.17 6.63
N PRO A 117 -18.53 -11.76 6.72
CA PRO A 117 -19.14 -10.90 5.72
C PRO A 117 -18.39 -9.57 5.65
N ALA A 118 -18.09 -9.12 4.44
CA ALA A 118 -17.64 -7.77 4.19
C ALA A 118 -18.56 -6.76 4.90
N GLY A 119 -18.04 -5.58 5.25
CA GLY A 119 -18.87 -4.49 5.74
C GLY A 119 -20.04 -4.20 4.78
N PRO A 120 -21.03 -3.37 5.17
CA PRO A 120 -22.25 -3.15 4.39
C PRO A 120 -22.03 -2.71 2.93
N SER A 121 -20.81 -2.27 2.58
CA SER A 121 -20.37 -1.88 1.23
C SER A 121 -19.68 -2.99 0.40
N GLY A 122 -19.34 -4.15 0.97
CA GLY A 122 -18.60 -5.21 0.23
C GLY A 122 -17.09 -4.94 0.07
N ILE A 123 -16.60 -3.81 0.57
CA ILE A 123 -15.22 -3.33 0.36
C ILE A 123 -14.35 -3.78 1.53
N THR A 124 -13.20 -4.41 1.25
CA THR A 124 -12.22 -4.77 2.27
C THR A 124 -11.58 -3.51 2.87
N LEU A 125 -11.17 -3.52 4.14
CA LEU A 125 -10.53 -2.35 4.73
C LEU A 125 -9.24 -1.94 3.99
N GLY A 126 -8.54 -2.91 3.38
CA GLY A 126 -7.39 -2.64 2.52
C GLY A 126 -7.77 -1.81 1.30
N SER A 127 -8.88 -2.15 0.62
CA SER A 127 -9.37 -1.36 -0.50
C SER A 127 -9.96 -0.01 -0.07
N GLU A 128 -10.50 0.13 1.15
CA GLU A 128 -10.88 1.44 1.70
C GLU A 128 -9.66 2.37 1.85
N TRP A 129 -8.55 1.88 2.44
CA TRP A 129 -7.31 2.66 2.58
C TRP A 129 -6.66 2.96 1.24
N GLN A 130 -6.62 1.96 0.35
CA GLN A 130 -6.13 2.12 -1.00
C GLN A 130 -6.91 3.22 -1.73
N HIS A 131 -8.23 3.19 -1.66
CA HIS A 131 -9.06 4.23 -2.26
C HIS A 131 -8.81 5.60 -1.63
N TYR A 132 -8.86 5.72 -0.30
CA TYR A 132 -8.66 7.00 0.41
C TYR A 132 -7.31 7.66 0.10
N LEU A 133 -6.28 6.85 -0.10
CA LEU A 133 -4.93 7.32 -0.40
C LEU A 133 -4.69 7.53 -1.90
N ARG A 134 -5.40 6.85 -2.80
CA ARG A 134 -5.13 6.93 -4.26
C ARG A 134 -6.13 7.76 -5.03
N CYS A 135 -7.38 7.79 -4.57
CA CYS A 135 -8.44 8.38 -5.36
C CYS A 135 -8.12 9.85 -5.62
N HIS A 136 -8.51 10.31 -6.81
CA HIS A 136 -8.17 11.63 -7.31
C HIS A 136 -9.46 12.43 -7.52
N PRO A 137 -9.51 13.75 -7.19
CA PRO A 137 -10.75 14.51 -7.29
C PRO A 137 -11.36 14.51 -8.70
N ARG A 138 -10.53 14.35 -9.72
CA ARG A 138 -10.91 14.29 -11.13
C ARG A 138 -11.12 12.88 -11.69
N ALA A 139 -10.75 11.83 -10.94
CA ALA A 139 -10.92 10.43 -11.36
C ALA A 139 -12.25 9.83 -10.89
N HIS A 140 -13.06 10.58 -10.13
CA HIS A 140 -14.42 10.23 -9.82
C HIS A 140 -15.29 10.36 -11.08
N ASP A 141 -15.23 9.35 -11.94
CA ASP A 141 -16.39 9.02 -12.76
C ASP A 141 -17.49 8.51 -11.82
N ASP A 142 -18.77 8.67 -12.18
CA ASP A 142 -19.99 8.34 -11.40
C ASP A 142 -20.10 6.85 -10.93
N SER A 143 -19.01 6.11 -10.98
CA SER A 143 -18.83 4.80 -10.36
C SER A 143 -19.34 4.79 -8.91
N ARG A 144 -20.26 3.85 -8.65
CA ARG A 144 -20.95 3.66 -7.36
C ARG A 144 -20.00 3.44 -6.17
N GLU A 145 -18.77 3.01 -6.44
CA GLU A 145 -17.77 2.73 -5.41
C GLU A 145 -17.30 3.99 -4.69
N CYS A 146 -17.21 5.13 -5.40
CA CYS A 146 -16.70 6.38 -4.84
C CYS A 146 -17.72 7.16 -4.00
N ILE A 147 -19.02 7.00 -4.28
CA ILE A 147 -20.09 7.85 -3.70
C ILE A 147 -20.20 7.70 -2.18
N TYR A 148 -19.84 6.54 -1.65
CA TYR A 148 -19.93 6.22 -0.22
C TYR A 148 -18.58 6.26 0.49
N GLN A 149 -17.52 6.67 -0.20
CA GLN A 149 -16.17 6.63 0.35
C GLN A 149 -15.78 7.99 0.94
N PRO A 150 -14.94 8.00 2.00
CA PRO A 150 -14.40 9.23 2.57
C PRO A 150 -13.72 10.10 1.52
N GLN A 151 -13.70 11.43 1.75
CA GLN A 151 -12.94 12.37 0.91
C GLN A 151 -11.47 11.94 0.84
N MET A 152 -10.70 12.36 -0.15
CA MET A 152 -9.31 11.89 -0.30
C MET A 152 -8.38 12.50 0.74
N LEU A 153 -7.34 11.77 1.15
CA LEU A 153 -6.37 12.27 2.16
C LEU A 153 -5.76 13.62 1.77
N VAL A 154 -5.47 13.85 0.48
CA VAL A 154 -4.86 15.12 0.04
C VAL A 154 -5.84 16.29 0.06
N VAL A 155 -7.13 16.04 -0.13
CA VAL A 155 -8.17 17.06 0.10
C VAL A 155 -8.32 17.33 1.59
N ASP A 156 -8.27 16.27 2.40
CA ASP A 156 -8.43 16.37 3.85
C ASP A 156 -7.21 17.02 4.53
N MET A 157 -5.99 16.82 4.02
CA MET A 157 -4.72 17.27 4.59
C MET A 157 -3.68 17.65 3.52
N PRO A 158 -3.81 18.83 2.89
CA PRO A 158 -2.86 19.27 1.85
C PRO A 158 -1.45 19.57 2.38
N ILE A 159 -1.26 19.69 3.70
CA ILE A 159 0.03 20.02 4.31
C ILE A 159 0.56 18.94 5.26
N ILE A 160 0.16 17.70 5.02
CA ILE A 160 0.69 16.56 5.77
C ILE A 160 2.22 16.47 5.59
N GLU A 161 2.94 16.46 6.70
CA GLU A 161 4.40 16.34 6.71
C GLU A 161 4.83 14.89 6.91
N THR A 162 4.06 14.10 7.66
CA THR A 162 4.37 12.69 7.93
C THR A 162 3.14 11.79 7.80
N LEU A 163 3.21 10.82 6.90
CA LEU A 163 2.24 9.73 6.80
C LEU A 163 2.92 8.44 7.24
N THR A 164 2.42 7.82 8.31
CA THR A 164 2.94 6.53 8.80
C THR A 164 1.96 5.42 8.44
N LEU A 165 2.43 4.38 7.76
CA LEU A 165 1.69 3.15 7.50
C LEU A 165 2.18 2.08 8.49
N ASP A 166 1.35 1.77 9.49
CA ASP A 166 1.65 0.74 10.49
C ASP A 166 1.14 -0.61 9.98
N VAL A 167 2.08 -1.47 9.54
CA VAL A 167 1.82 -2.81 9.00
C VAL A 167 2.15 -3.92 10.01
N THR A 168 2.33 -3.57 11.29
CA THR A 168 2.81 -4.52 12.31
C THR A 168 1.92 -5.76 12.42
N ALA A 169 0.59 -5.62 12.43
CA ALA A 169 -0.26 -6.82 12.55
C ALA A 169 -0.39 -7.62 11.25
N LEU A 170 -0.15 -7.02 10.08
CA LEU A 170 -0.04 -7.79 8.84
C LEU A 170 1.14 -8.77 8.89
N GLN A 171 2.20 -8.39 9.61
CA GLN A 171 3.34 -9.27 9.87
C GLN A 171 3.02 -10.32 10.94
N ASP A 172 2.32 -9.96 12.01
CA ASP A 172 1.83 -10.94 13.01
C ASP A 172 0.96 -12.02 12.33
N LEU A 173 0.12 -11.60 11.38
CA LEU A 173 -0.68 -12.49 10.55
C LEU A 173 0.22 -13.40 9.69
N ALA A 174 1.25 -12.82 9.05
CA ALA A 174 2.19 -13.57 8.22
C ALA A 174 3.02 -14.59 8.99
N GLU A 175 3.35 -14.32 10.25
CA GLU A 175 4.01 -15.27 11.14
C GLU A 175 3.06 -16.41 11.54
N THR A 176 1.78 -16.11 11.73
CA THR A 176 0.77 -17.09 12.15
C THR A 176 0.43 -18.09 11.04
N TYR A 177 0.32 -17.62 9.80
CA TYR A 177 0.08 -18.49 8.64
C TYR A 177 1.43 -18.92 8.05
N ALA A 178 1.76 -20.22 8.10
CA ALA A 178 3.03 -20.82 7.67
C ALA A 178 3.51 -20.51 6.22
N ASN A 179 2.76 -19.73 5.44
CA ASN A 179 3.11 -19.19 4.13
C ASN A 179 3.71 -17.77 4.22
N THR A 180 4.74 -17.60 5.04
CA THR A 180 5.42 -16.31 5.30
C THR A 180 5.90 -15.63 4.02
N ILE A 181 6.33 -16.38 3.00
CA ILE A 181 6.84 -15.82 1.73
C ILE A 181 5.72 -15.18 0.91
N PHE A 182 4.55 -15.84 0.81
CA PHE A 182 3.45 -15.35 0.00
C PHE A 182 2.82 -14.10 0.63
N LEU A 183 2.52 -14.14 1.93
CA LEU A 183 1.90 -13.00 2.60
C LEU A 183 2.87 -11.80 2.68
N ARG A 184 4.17 -12.02 2.89
CA ARG A 184 5.19 -10.95 2.80
C ARG A 184 5.21 -10.32 1.40
N ARG A 185 5.21 -11.11 0.33
CA ARG A 185 5.15 -10.60 -1.05
C ARG A 185 3.87 -9.82 -1.30
N ALA A 186 2.73 -10.31 -0.82
CA ALA A 186 1.45 -9.63 -0.98
C ALA A 186 1.42 -8.26 -0.27
N ILE A 187 1.91 -8.19 0.97
CA ILE A 187 2.03 -6.94 1.72
C ILE A 187 2.99 -5.98 1.01
N GLN A 188 4.14 -6.47 0.53
CA GLN A 188 5.10 -5.66 -0.21
C GLN A 188 4.50 -5.10 -1.50
N THR A 189 3.80 -5.92 -2.30
CA THR A 189 3.14 -5.48 -3.53
C THR A 189 2.03 -4.47 -3.24
N MET A 190 1.23 -4.70 -2.19
CA MET A 190 0.19 -3.77 -1.76
C MET A 190 0.79 -2.42 -1.36
N LEU A 191 1.84 -2.43 -0.53
CA LEU A 191 2.54 -1.22 -0.11
C LEU A 191 3.18 -0.50 -1.29
N TYR A 192 3.85 -1.22 -2.19
CA TYR A 192 4.48 -0.62 -3.36
C TYR A 192 3.44 0.02 -4.27
N SER A 193 2.35 -0.70 -4.57
CA SER A 193 1.26 -0.15 -5.38
C SER A 193 0.63 1.06 -4.69
N LEU A 194 0.47 1.03 -3.37
CA LEU A 194 -0.10 2.14 -2.60
C LEU A 194 0.81 3.37 -2.60
N LEU A 195 2.12 3.17 -2.44
CA LEU A 195 3.12 4.24 -2.49
C LEU A 195 3.32 4.79 -3.89
N TRP A 196 3.37 3.93 -4.90
CA TRP A 196 3.53 4.31 -6.29
C TRP A 196 2.35 5.14 -6.75
N ASP A 197 1.12 4.66 -6.51
CA ASP A 197 -0.07 5.38 -6.92
C ASP A 197 -0.25 6.67 -6.12
N PHE A 198 0.06 6.64 -4.81
CA PHE A 198 0.09 7.87 -4.01
C PHE A 198 1.11 8.87 -4.57
N HIS A 199 2.32 8.42 -4.91
CA HIS A 199 3.34 9.29 -5.49
C HIS A 199 2.92 9.85 -6.84
N MET A 200 2.47 8.99 -7.76
CA MET A 200 2.08 9.40 -9.11
C MET A 200 0.88 10.34 -9.11
N SER A 201 -0.15 10.05 -8.32
CA SER A 201 -1.35 10.90 -8.23
C SER A 201 -1.03 12.28 -7.66
N HIS A 202 -0.10 12.39 -6.71
CA HIS A 202 0.08 13.63 -5.95
C HIS A 202 1.33 14.44 -6.30
N CYS A 203 2.40 13.81 -6.80
CA CYS A 203 3.56 14.54 -7.32
C CYS A 203 3.29 15.16 -8.69
N ALA A 204 2.54 14.48 -9.57
CA ALA A 204 2.25 15.01 -10.90
C ALA A 204 1.49 16.34 -10.86
N GLU A 205 0.68 16.54 -9.82
CA GLU A 205 -0.13 17.75 -9.66
C GLU A 205 0.43 18.74 -8.60
N GLY A 206 1.59 18.45 -8.00
CA GLY A 206 2.26 19.38 -7.06
C GLY A 206 1.58 19.52 -5.70
N TRP A 207 0.77 18.55 -5.27
CA TRP A 207 0.02 18.62 -4.02
C TRP A 207 0.81 18.15 -2.81
N LEU A 208 1.84 17.34 -3.01
CA LEU A 208 2.70 16.92 -1.92
C LEU A 208 3.55 18.09 -1.49
N ALA A 209 3.53 18.39 -0.19
CA ALA A 209 4.52 19.27 0.41
C ALA A 209 5.92 18.81 -0.04
N ASP A 210 6.80 19.76 -0.36
CA ASP A 210 8.16 19.51 -0.88
C ASP A 210 9.02 18.56 -0.03
N SER A 211 8.53 18.20 1.17
CA SER A 211 9.22 17.39 2.15
C SER A 211 8.36 16.32 2.84
N MET A 212 7.22 15.92 2.26
CA MET A 212 6.38 14.88 2.87
C MET A 212 7.18 13.58 3.09
N GLU A 213 7.07 13.07 4.30
CA GLU A 213 7.73 11.86 4.76
C GLU A 213 6.72 10.73 4.85
N ILE A 214 6.97 9.62 4.15
CA ILE A 214 6.20 8.40 4.32
C ILE A 214 7.02 7.41 5.14
N ARG A 215 6.49 6.99 6.28
CA ARG A 215 7.08 5.99 7.17
C ARG A 215 6.32 4.68 7.04
N ILE A 216 7.03 3.57 6.93
CA ILE A 216 6.43 2.24 7.04
C ILE A 216 7.00 1.59 8.30
N VAL A 217 6.11 1.15 9.19
CA VAL A 217 6.48 0.57 10.49
C VAL A 217 6.04 -0.89 10.55
N GLY A 218 6.98 -1.79 10.86
CA GLY A 218 6.73 -3.22 11.08
C GLY A 218 7.83 -3.90 11.90
N ARG A 219 7.49 -4.98 12.62
CA ARG A 219 8.36 -5.83 13.45
C ARG A 219 9.50 -6.49 12.67
N ASP A 220 9.20 -7.12 11.53
CA ASP A 220 10.17 -7.87 10.71
C ASP A 220 11.12 -6.98 9.88
N LEU A 221 10.89 -5.67 9.88
CA LEU A 221 11.80 -4.67 9.32
C LEU A 221 12.89 -4.28 10.34
N GLY A 222 13.15 -5.12 11.34
CA GLY A 222 14.10 -4.86 12.43
C GLY A 222 13.60 -3.86 13.47
N GLY A 223 12.30 -3.54 13.48
CA GLY A 223 11.79 -2.37 14.21
C GLY A 223 12.29 -1.03 13.66
N GLU A 224 13.08 -1.05 12.58
CA GLU A 224 13.53 0.14 11.89
C GLU A 224 12.42 0.64 10.98
N ILE A 225 12.10 1.92 11.17
CA ILE A 225 11.20 2.66 10.32
C ILE A 225 11.84 2.70 8.94
N THR A 226 11.24 2.05 7.94
CA THR A 226 11.63 2.31 6.56
C THR A 226 11.09 3.70 6.21
N GLN A 227 11.99 4.69 6.24
CA GLN A 227 11.65 6.07 5.96
C GLN A 227 11.84 6.33 4.47
N LEU A 228 10.73 6.59 3.77
CA LEU A 228 10.74 7.05 2.39
C LEU A 228 10.47 8.54 2.40
N ARG A 229 11.47 9.34 2.03
CA ARG A 229 11.25 10.78 1.87
C ARG A 229 10.84 11.05 0.42
N LEU A 230 9.66 11.63 0.25
CA LEU A 230 9.20 12.13 -1.03
C LEU A 230 9.73 13.56 -1.16
N GLY A 231 10.56 13.79 -2.17
CA GLY A 231 10.98 15.13 -2.57
C GLY A 231 10.61 15.40 -4.02
N PRO A 232 10.61 16.67 -4.47
CA PRO A 232 10.37 17.01 -5.86
C PRO A 232 11.35 16.26 -6.76
N GLY A 233 10.81 15.29 -7.51
CA GLY A 233 11.52 14.53 -8.54
C GLY A 233 11.83 13.06 -8.23
N TYR A 234 11.89 12.61 -6.96
CA TYR A 234 12.32 11.22 -6.66
C TYR A 234 11.85 10.68 -5.29
N LEU A 235 11.50 9.38 -5.24
CA LEU A 235 11.48 8.57 -4.02
C LEU A 235 12.93 8.28 -3.61
N ARG A 236 13.40 8.82 -2.47
CA ARG A 236 14.69 8.42 -1.87
C ARG A 236 14.43 7.65 -0.57
N PRO A 237 14.79 6.36 -0.50
CA PRO A 237 14.86 5.66 0.78
C PRO A 237 15.91 6.35 1.66
N ARG A 238 15.55 6.66 2.90
CA ARG A 238 16.48 6.98 3.96
C ARG A 238 16.38 5.85 4.96
N LEU A 239 17.41 5.01 5.03
CA LEU A 239 17.49 3.93 5.99
C LEU A 239 18.47 4.37 7.06
N ASP A 240 17.99 4.60 8.28
CA ASP A 240 18.87 4.88 9.42
C ASP A 240 19.36 3.52 9.98
N GLY A 241 20.33 2.89 9.31
CA GLY A 241 20.89 1.58 9.68
C GLY A 241 22.28 1.31 9.06
N PRO A 242 23.05 0.30 9.50
CA PRO A 242 24.37 -0.03 8.94
C PRO A 242 24.27 -0.45 7.45
N PRO A 243 25.28 -0.15 6.62
CA PRO A 243 25.24 -0.28 5.15
C PRO A 243 24.92 -1.70 4.64
N ASP A 244 25.15 -2.73 5.44
CA ASP A 244 24.86 -4.12 5.10
C ASP A 244 23.35 -4.44 5.16
N ILE A 245 22.59 -3.73 6.00
CA ILE A 245 21.12 -3.81 6.11
C ILE A 245 20.46 -2.95 5.01
N GLU A 246 21.08 -1.83 4.64
CA GLU A 246 20.64 -0.97 3.53
C GLU A 246 20.55 -1.75 2.22
N LEU A 247 21.57 -2.57 1.92
CA LEU A 247 21.63 -3.34 0.68
C LEU A 247 20.59 -4.47 0.64
N ASP A 248 20.31 -5.09 1.79
CA ASP A 248 19.35 -6.19 1.89
C ASP A 248 17.90 -5.70 1.83
N LEU A 249 17.57 -4.55 2.45
CA LEU A 249 16.22 -3.97 2.41
C LEU A 249 15.92 -3.35 1.03
N VAL A 250 16.89 -2.63 0.45
CA VAL A 250 16.78 -2.15 -0.94
C VAL A 250 16.72 -3.34 -1.89
N ARG A 251 17.47 -4.43 -1.71
CA ARG A 251 17.30 -5.65 -2.52
C ARG A 251 15.92 -6.30 -2.34
N LYS A 252 15.42 -6.40 -1.11
CA LYS A 252 14.08 -6.92 -0.78
C LYS A 252 12.94 -6.05 -1.31
N LEU A 253 13.15 -4.75 -1.46
CA LEU A 253 12.25 -3.81 -2.15
C LEU A 253 12.53 -3.72 -3.67
N ALA A 254 13.75 -4.04 -4.12
CA ALA A 254 14.19 -3.96 -5.52
C ALA A 254 13.81 -5.19 -6.36
N PHE A 255 13.35 -6.28 -5.74
CA PHE A 255 12.76 -7.41 -6.47
C PHE A 255 11.48 -7.03 -7.24
N THR A 256 10.94 -5.82 -7.04
CA THR A 256 9.87 -5.23 -7.87
C THR A 256 10.35 -4.12 -8.81
N GLY A 257 11.66 -4.06 -9.09
CA GLY A 257 12.23 -3.26 -10.16
C GLY A 257 12.87 -1.95 -9.69
N VAL A 258 13.97 -2.00 -8.95
CA VAL A 258 14.88 -0.85 -8.82
C VAL A 258 16.21 -1.22 -9.46
N ASP A 259 16.73 -0.37 -10.34
CA ASP A 259 18.07 -0.56 -10.89
C ASP A 259 19.12 -0.34 -9.78
N SER A 260 19.74 -1.44 -9.37
CA SER A 260 20.79 -1.49 -8.33
C SER A 260 21.98 -0.55 -8.56
N ARG A 261 22.21 -0.07 -9.79
CA ARG A 261 23.30 0.87 -10.10
C ARG A 261 22.88 2.34 -10.07
N SER A 262 21.60 2.64 -10.26
CA SER A 262 21.11 4.01 -10.42
C SER A 262 20.11 4.46 -9.35
N GLY A 263 19.60 3.55 -8.52
CA GLY A 263 18.57 3.85 -7.52
C GLY A 263 17.23 4.27 -8.14
N ARG A 264 17.04 4.01 -9.45
CA ARG A 264 15.81 4.37 -10.18
C ARG A 264 14.75 3.29 -10.02
N LEU A 265 13.54 3.71 -9.66
CA LEU A 265 12.35 2.86 -9.71
C LEU A 265 11.98 2.59 -11.17
N LEU A 266 11.84 1.32 -11.52
CA LEU A 266 11.23 0.87 -12.76
C LEU A 266 9.71 0.99 -12.61
N PRO A 267 8.99 1.40 -13.67
CA PRO A 267 7.54 1.48 -13.63
C PRO A 267 6.94 0.14 -13.19
N SER A 268 5.93 0.19 -12.31
CA SER A 268 5.01 -0.92 -12.07
C SER A 268 4.55 -1.47 -13.41
N LEU A 269 4.83 -2.76 -13.67
CA LEU A 269 4.55 -3.47 -14.93
C LEU A 269 3.06 -3.50 -15.33
N TYR A 270 2.16 -2.92 -14.53
CA TYR A 270 0.72 -3.11 -14.70
C TYR A 270 -0.09 -1.88 -15.11
N HIS A 271 0.42 -0.64 -15.07
CA HIS A 271 -0.46 0.53 -15.27
C HIS A 271 0.11 1.65 -16.17
N SER A 272 0.87 1.32 -17.22
CA SER A 272 0.94 2.22 -18.37
C SER A 272 -0.27 1.97 -19.27
N ALA A 273 -1.19 2.94 -19.31
CA ALA A 273 -2.30 3.00 -20.27
C ALA A 273 -1.74 2.90 -21.70
N GLY A 274 -1.70 1.69 -22.26
CA GLY A 274 -1.07 1.41 -23.55
C GLY A 274 -0.52 -0.01 -23.73
N CYS A 275 -0.49 -0.85 -22.70
CA CYS A 275 -0.01 -2.23 -22.85
C CYS A 275 -0.91 -3.05 -23.77
N LYS A 276 -0.39 -3.44 -24.95
CA LYS A 276 -0.91 -4.59 -25.70
C LYS A 276 -0.42 -5.87 -25.02
N VAL A 277 -1.11 -6.28 -23.97
CA VAL A 277 -0.88 -7.58 -23.34
C VAL A 277 -1.49 -8.64 -24.24
N ALA A 278 -0.66 -9.51 -24.84
CA ALA A 278 -1.15 -10.75 -25.41
C ALA A 278 -1.42 -11.71 -24.24
N THR A 279 -2.65 -11.70 -23.74
CA THR A 279 -3.10 -12.65 -22.72
C THR A 279 -3.41 -13.96 -23.43
N ILE A 280 -2.60 -14.99 -23.19
CA ILE A 280 -2.75 -16.26 -23.89
C ILE A 280 -3.20 -17.33 -22.90
N SER A 281 -4.37 -17.91 -23.14
CA SER A 281 -4.90 -19.00 -22.32
C SER A 281 -4.06 -20.26 -22.50
N CYS A 282 -3.42 -20.71 -21.42
CA CYS A 282 -2.63 -21.93 -21.42
C CYS A 282 -2.74 -22.70 -20.11
N VAL A 283 -2.58 -24.02 -20.20
CA VAL A 283 -2.53 -24.94 -19.07
C VAL A 283 -1.07 -25.35 -18.86
N PRO A 284 -0.49 -25.25 -17.66
CA PRO A 284 0.80 -25.85 -17.35
C PRO A 284 0.71 -27.35 -17.61
N GLY A 285 1.62 -27.96 -18.38
CA GLY A 285 1.49 -29.37 -18.76
C GLY A 285 1.59 -30.38 -17.60
N ASP A 286 1.91 -29.91 -16.39
CA ASP A 286 2.00 -30.72 -15.16
C ASP A 286 0.86 -30.41 -14.16
N SER A 287 -0.09 -29.51 -14.49
CA SER A 287 -1.29 -29.26 -13.68
C SER A 287 -2.54 -29.10 -14.54
N ASP A 288 -3.71 -29.31 -13.96
CA ASP A 288 -4.99 -29.10 -14.67
C ASP A 288 -5.44 -27.62 -14.64
N ASP A 289 -4.62 -26.75 -14.06
CA ASP A 289 -4.99 -25.37 -13.78
C ASP A 289 -4.93 -24.53 -15.05
N GLN A 290 -6.07 -23.98 -15.46
CA GLN A 290 -6.09 -23.02 -16.56
C GLN A 290 -5.45 -21.72 -16.11
N GLY A 291 -4.73 -21.05 -17.02
CA GLY A 291 -4.08 -19.80 -16.72
C GLY A 291 -3.84 -18.93 -17.95
N SER A 292 -3.23 -17.78 -17.71
CA SER A 292 -2.83 -16.83 -18.74
C SER A 292 -1.32 -16.66 -18.75
N LEU A 293 -0.72 -16.73 -19.93
CA LEU A 293 0.66 -16.35 -20.15
C LEU A 293 0.73 -14.88 -20.55
N ILE A 294 1.58 -14.12 -19.87
CA ILE A 294 1.74 -12.67 -20.01
C ILE A 294 3.21 -12.39 -20.29
N LEU A 295 3.50 -11.78 -21.44
CA LEU A 295 4.84 -11.28 -21.73
C LEU A 295 5.02 -9.87 -21.18
N SER A 296 6.11 -9.65 -20.44
CA SER A 296 6.50 -8.30 -20.00
C SER A 296 6.82 -7.37 -21.19
N GLU A 297 6.59 -6.07 -21.01
CA GLU A 297 6.79 -5.05 -22.06
C GLU A 297 8.23 -5.00 -22.59
N ASN A 298 9.21 -5.16 -21.68
CA ASN A 298 10.63 -5.20 -22.04
C ASN A 298 11.08 -6.53 -22.65
N ARG A 299 10.16 -7.50 -22.80
CA ARG A 299 10.42 -8.85 -23.33
C ARG A 299 11.52 -9.59 -22.58
N LYS A 300 11.74 -9.28 -21.30
CA LYS A 300 12.74 -9.98 -20.46
C LYS A 300 12.13 -11.07 -19.61
N TYR A 301 10.83 -10.98 -19.35
CA TYR A 301 10.11 -11.88 -18.47
C TYR A 301 8.86 -12.43 -19.15
N LEU A 302 8.59 -13.70 -18.89
CA LEU A 302 7.37 -14.39 -19.24
C LEU A 302 6.68 -14.81 -17.93
N HIS A 303 5.48 -14.30 -17.70
CA HIS A 303 4.71 -14.54 -16.49
C HIS A 303 3.54 -15.48 -16.79
N TRP A 304 3.23 -16.38 -15.86
CA TRP A 304 2.02 -17.21 -15.91
C TRP A 304 1.17 -16.93 -14.67
N THR A 305 -0.14 -16.74 -14.88
CA THR A 305 -1.14 -16.51 -13.84
C THR A 305 -2.23 -17.56 -13.91
N GLU A 306 -2.76 -18.00 -12.78
CA GLU A 306 -3.88 -18.94 -12.72
C GLU A 306 -5.21 -18.22 -13.06
N ALA A 307 -6.17 -18.93 -13.66
CA ALA A 307 -7.41 -18.35 -14.19
C ALA A 307 -8.50 -18.13 -13.12
N GLU A 308 -8.49 -18.90 -12.03
CA GLU A 308 -9.59 -18.91 -11.04
C GLU A 308 -9.36 -18.01 -9.83
N THR A 309 -8.20 -17.37 -9.70
CA THR A 309 -7.97 -16.45 -8.59
C THR A 309 -8.35 -15.03 -9.01
N ASP A 310 -9.43 -14.49 -8.41
CA ASP A 310 -9.80 -13.04 -8.44
C ASP A 310 -8.67 -12.10 -7.92
N THR A 311 -7.56 -12.71 -7.50
CA THR A 311 -6.32 -12.05 -7.18
C THR A 311 -5.30 -12.40 -8.25
N MET A 312 -4.92 -11.43 -9.11
CA MET A 312 -3.93 -11.58 -10.18
C MET A 312 -2.49 -11.78 -9.65
N TRP A 313 -2.26 -12.79 -8.82
CA TRP A 313 -0.91 -13.13 -8.38
C TRP A 313 -0.18 -13.91 -9.48
N LEU A 314 1.03 -13.49 -9.80
CA LEU A 314 1.92 -14.19 -10.72
C LEU A 314 2.32 -15.53 -10.11
N ALA A 315 1.72 -16.61 -10.59
CA ALA A 315 2.00 -17.95 -10.08
C ALA A 315 3.38 -18.43 -10.52
N ARG A 316 3.85 -18.05 -11.72
CA ARG A 316 5.23 -18.33 -12.19
C ARG A 316 5.79 -17.16 -13.01
N THR A 317 7.09 -16.92 -12.89
CA THR A 317 7.83 -15.95 -13.72
C THR A 317 9.09 -16.63 -14.23
N ILE A 318 9.31 -16.57 -15.55
CA ILE A 318 10.47 -17.12 -16.25
C ILE A 318 11.26 -15.95 -16.82
N THR A 319 12.53 -15.83 -16.46
CA THR A 319 13.43 -14.86 -17.09
C THR A 319 13.89 -15.40 -18.44
N ILE A 320 13.69 -14.64 -19.51
CA ILE A 320 14.00 -15.08 -20.87
C ILE A 320 15.51 -15.29 -21.07
N SER A 321 16.36 -14.54 -20.34
CA SER A 321 17.81 -14.76 -20.34
C SER A 321 18.25 -16.08 -19.71
N GLU A 322 17.41 -16.69 -18.87
CA GLU A 322 17.68 -17.96 -18.20
C GLU A 322 17.21 -19.17 -19.01
N VAL A 323 16.44 -18.94 -20.08
CA VAL A 323 15.94 -19.99 -20.97
C VAL A 323 17.12 -20.56 -21.75
N ARG A 324 17.38 -21.85 -21.54
CA ARG A 324 18.46 -22.61 -22.20
C ARG A 324 17.98 -23.28 -23.48
N GLN A 325 16.75 -23.76 -23.45
CA GLN A 325 16.19 -24.53 -24.57
C GLN A 325 14.67 -24.35 -24.63
N VAL A 326 14.16 -24.27 -25.85
CA VAL A 326 12.73 -24.26 -26.14
C VAL A 326 12.45 -25.41 -27.08
N MET A 327 11.59 -26.34 -26.66
CA MET A 327 11.14 -27.47 -27.46
C MET A 327 9.66 -27.29 -27.81
N THR A 328 9.34 -27.59 -29.06
CA THR A 328 7.99 -27.48 -29.61
C THR A 328 7.44 -28.87 -29.86
N GLY A 329 6.18 -29.10 -29.49
CA GLY A 329 5.46 -30.30 -29.92
C GLY A 329 5.33 -30.36 -31.46
N PRO A 330 4.94 -31.51 -32.03
CA PRO A 330 4.60 -31.61 -33.44
C PRO A 330 3.57 -30.55 -33.81
N GLU A 331 3.74 -29.85 -34.94
CA GLU A 331 2.75 -28.85 -35.38
C GLU A 331 1.39 -29.48 -35.75
N THR A 332 1.36 -30.80 -35.91
CA THR A 332 0.15 -31.61 -36.11
C THR A 332 -0.53 -32.01 -34.80
N ASP A 333 0.05 -31.68 -33.63
CA ASP A 333 -0.55 -31.98 -32.33
C ASP A 333 -1.80 -31.07 -32.13
N PRO A 334 -2.98 -31.64 -31.86
CA PRO A 334 -4.18 -30.85 -31.57
C PRO A 334 -4.02 -29.96 -30.34
N GLN A 335 -3.07 -30.28 -29.46
CA GLN A 335 -2.69 -29.48 -28.31
C GLN A 335 -1.31 -28.90 -28.58
N LEU A 336 -1.24 -27.64 -29.03
CA LEU A 336 0.04 -26.97 -29.26
C LEU A 336 0.79 -26.85 -27.93
N ARG A 337 1.84 -27.66 -27.79
CA ARG A 337 2.67 -27.75 -26.57
C ARG A 337 3.98 -27.02 -26.77
N LEU A 338 4.32 -26.15 -25.83
CA LEU A 338 5.60 -25.45 -25.75
C LEU A 338 6.30 -25.84 -24.46
N MET A 339 7.50 -26.39 -24.56
CA MET A 339 8.31 -26.78 -23.41
C MET A 339 9.51 -25.86 -23.31
N VAL A 340 9.63 -25.18 -22.18
CA VAL A 340 10.65 -24.17 -21.89
C VAL A 340 11.52 -24.71 -20.76
N PHE A 341 12.82 -24.82 -21.01
CA PHE A 341 13.82 -25.18 -20.02
C PHE A 341 14.55 -23.92 -19.60
N ALA A 342 14.33 -23.48 -18.36
CA ALA A 342 14.95 -22.29 -17.78
C ALA A 342 15.74 -22.71 -16.54
N GLU A 343 17.03 -22.40 -16.50
CA GLU A 343 17.95 -22.89 -15.46
C GLU A 343 17.90 -24.43 -15.25
N GLU A 344 17.35 -24.87 -14.11
CA GLU A 344 17.13 -26.27 -13.72
C GLU A 344 15.65 -26.69 -13.81
N ASP A 345 14.76 -25.73 -14.11
CA ASP A 345 13.33 -25.94 -14.17
C ASP A 345 12.84 -26.25 -15.59
N ARG A 346 11.82 -27.10 -15.66
CA ARG A 346 11.09 -27.42 -16.87
C ARG A 346 9.68 -26.89 -16.75
N HIS A 347 9.26 -26.09 -17.72
CA HIS A 347 7.91 -25.57 -17.82
C HIS A 347 7.28 -26.05 -19.11
N VAL A 348 6.09 -26.65 -19.03
CA VAL A 348 5.30 -27.06 -20.19
C VAL A 348 4.08 -26.16 -20.26
N PHE A 349 3.80 -25.59 -21.41
CA PHE A 349 2.60 -24.78 -21.67
C PHE A 349 1.79 -25.46 -22.77
N VAL A 350 0.51 -25.69 -22.51
CA VAL A 350 -0.46 -26.23 -23.46
C VAL A 350 -1.41 -25.11 -23.82
N PHE A 351 -1.41 -24.70 -25.09
CA PHE A 351 -2.24 -23.58 -25.55
C PHE A 351 -3.64 -24.10 -25.86
N THR A 352 -4.64 -23.55 -25.18
CA THR A 352 -6.04 -24.04 -25.23
C THR A 352 -7.04 -23.00 -25.74
N SER A 353 -6.57 -21.80 -26.12
CA SER A 353 -7.42 -20.76 -26.70
C SER A 353 -8.18 -21.27 -27.92
N ARG A 354 -9.45 -20.88 -28.09
CA ARG A 354 -10.28 -21.30 -29.24
C ARG A 354 -10.04 -20.45 -30.48
N ASP A 355 -9.73 -19.17 -30.26
CA ASP A 355 -9.58 -18.18 -31.30
C ASP A 355 -8.10 -17.78 -31.33
N ASN A 356 -7.39 -18.09 -32.43
CA ASN A 356 -6.00 -17.70 -32.69
C ASN A 356 -4.88 -18.46 -31.95
N VAL A 357 -5.14 -19.67 -31.44
CA VAL A 357 -4.15 -20.49 -30.71
C VAL A 357 -2.82 -20.69 -31.45
N GLN A 358 -2.85 -20.83 -32.78
CA GLN A 358 -1.65 -20.98 -33.60
C GLN A 358 -0.83 -19.69 -33.64
N GLU A 359 -1.48 -18.54 -33.83
CA GLU A 359 -0.79 -17.24 -33.88
C GLU A 359 -0.14 -16.92 -32.54
N GLU A 360 -0.87 -17.14 -31.44
CA GLU A 360 -0.40 -16.95 -30.06
C GLU A 360 0.79 -17.86 -29.75
N TYR A 361 0.67 -19.15 -30.07
CA TYR A 361 1.75 -20.13 -29.92
C TYR A 361 3.01 -19.72 -30.71
N HIS A 362 2.85 -19.34 -31.99
CA HIS A 362 3.98 -18.92 -32.83
C HIS A 362 4.61 -17.60 -32.34
N ALA A 363 3.81 -16.67 -31.81
CA ALA A 363 4.32 -15.42 -31.25
C ALA A 363 5.19 -15.67 -30.02
N VAL A 364 4.70 -16.46 -29.04
CA VAL A 364 5.46 -16.80 -27.83
C VAL A 364 6.71 -17.60 -28.18
N ARG A 365 6.58 -18.60 -29.07
CA ARG A 365 7.72 -19.41 -29.56
C ARG A 365 8.81 -18.52 -30.17
N ARG A 366 8.43 -17.58 -31.05
CA ARG A 366 9.39 -16.68 -31.72
C ARG A 366 10.16 -15.85 -30.71
N LEU A 367 9.46 -15.24 -29.75
CA LEU A 367 10.06 -14.40 -28.73
C LEU A 367 11.06 -15.16 -27.85
N LEU A 368 10.69 -16.36 -27.40
CA LEU A 368 11.60 -17.19 -26.61
C LEU A 368 12.82 -17.63 -27.41
N TRP A 369 12.67 -17.94 -28.69
CA TRP A 369 13.81 -18.24 -29.58
C TRP A 369 14.73 -17.04 -29.80
N GLU A 370 14.18 -15.83 -30.01
CA GLU A 370 14.97 -14.60 -30.13
C GLU A 370 15.79 -14.36 -28.84
N GLY A 371 15.17 -14.58 -27.67
CA GLY A 371 15.86 -14.48 -26.38
C GLY A 371 17.00 -15.50 -26.22
N VAL A 372 16.76 -16.77 -26.57
CA VAL A 372 17.78 -17.83 -26.51
C VAL A 372 18.94 -17.55 -27.46
N ALA A 373 18.65 -17.09 -28.68
CA ALA A 373 19.68 -16.76 -29.67
C ALA A 373 20.59 -15.62 -29.19
N GLY A 374 20.02 -14.55 -28.62
CA GLY A 374 20.79 -13.44 -28.05
C GLY A 374 21.77 -13.88 -26.97
N ASN A 375 21.36 -14.80 -26.09
CA ASN A 375 22.22 -15.29 -25.01
C ASN A 375 23.43 -16.10 -25.52
N GLN A 376 23.26 -16.85 -26.63
CA GLN A 376 24.35 -17.64 -27.22
C GLN A 376 25.43 -16.75 -27.86
N GLU A 377 25.04 -15.62 -28.46
CA GLU A 377 25.98 -14.67 -29.07
C GLU A 377 26.79 -13.89 -28.02
N GLU A 378 26.17 -13.48 -26.90
CA GLU A 378 26.88 -12.85 -25.78
C GLU A 378 27.89 -13.81 -25.12
N GLY A 379 27.54 -15.10 -24.99
CA GLY A 379 28.46 -16.12 -24.48
C GLY A 379 29.66 -16.41 -25.38
N ALA A 380 29.53 -16.19 -26.69
CA ALA A 380 30.61 -16.41 -27.67
C ALA A 380 31.57 -15.22 -27.78
N THR A 381 31.12 -14.00 -27.48
CA THR A 381 31.91 -12.76 -27.57
C THR A 381 32.60 -12.38 -26.27
N GLY A 382 32.18 -12.97 -25.14
CA GLY A 382 32.80 -12.79 -23.82
C GLY A 382 33.96 -13.75 -23.48
N ARG A 383 34.48 -14.51 -24.45
CA ARG A 383 35.69 -15.35 -24.34
C ARG A 383 36.77 -14.84 -25.27
#